data_AF-A0A496ZX86-F1
#
_entry.id   AF-A0A496ZX86-F1
#
_cell.length_a   1.000
_cell.length_b   1.000
_cell.length_c   1.000
_cell.angle_alpha   90.00
_cell.angle_beta   90.00
_cell.angle_gamma   90.00
#
_symmetry.space_group_name_H-M   'P 1'
#
loop_
_entity.id
_entity.type
_entity.pdbx_description
1 polymer ?
#
loop_
_entity_poly.entity_id
_entity_poly.type
_entity_poly.pdbx_seq_one_letter_code
_entity_poly.pdbx_strand_id
1 'polypeptide(L)' 'MDQRQIDEVLERNNIIDVIGSYFPLKKTGSNFKARCPFHDEKTASFV' A
#
# COMPACT_ATOMS: atom_id res chain seq x y z
N MET A 1 10.88 -7.56 20.07
CA MET A 1 9.80 -8.07 19.20
C MET A 1 10.35 -9.31 18.52
N ASP A 2 9.66 -10.44 18.62
CA ASP A 2 10.12 -11.71 18.03
C ASP A 2 10.01 -11.63 16.50
N GLN A 3 11.09 -11.91 15.78
CA GLN A 3 11.11 -11.86 14.31
C GLN A 3 10.04 -12.75 13.70
N ARG A 4 9.77 -13.91 14.32
CA ARG A 4 8.74 -14.85 13.83
C ARG A 4 7.34 -14.24 13.83
N GLN A 5 7.03 -13.43 14.84
CA GLN A 5 5.74 -12.74 14.91
C GLN A 5 5.62 -11.66 13.83
N ILE A 6 6.73 -10.99 13.49
CA ILE A 6 6.77 -10.01 12.40
C ILE A 6 6.50 -10.70 11.07
N ASP A 7 7.19 -11.81 10.82
CA ASP A 7 7.07 -12.56 9.57
C ASP A 7 5.65 -13.11 9.38
N GLU A 8 5.02 -13.65 10.44
CA GLU A 8 3.64 -14.14 10.40
C GLU A 8 2.64 -13.02 10.05
N VAL A 9 2.86 -11.80 10.55
CA VAL A 9 2.03 -10.64 10.20
C VAL A 9 2.24 -10.25 8.74
N LEU A 10 3.47 -10.19 8.26
CA LEU A 10 3.77 -9.83 6.88
C LEU A 10 3.22 -10.85 5.88
N GLU A 11 3.32 -12.15 6.19
CA GLU A 11 2.84 -13.23 5.33
C GLU A 11 1.31 -13.23 5.19
N ARG A 12 0.59 -12.91 6.27
CA ARG A 12 -0.88 -12.92 6.29
C ARG A 12 -1.53 -11.68 5.69
N ASN A 13 -0.78 -10.61 5.47
CA ASN A 13 -1.34 -9.32 5.06
C ASN A 13 -0.78 -8.89 3.70
N ASN A 14 -1.65 -8.87 2.69
CA ASN A 14 -1.33 -8.26 1.41
C ASN A 14 -1.42 -6.73 1.52
N ILE A 15 -0.30 -6.06 1.27
CA ILE A 15 -0.20 -4.60 1.39
C ILE A 15 -1.17 -3.85 0.47
N ILE A 16 -1.53 -4.43 -0.68
CA ILE A 16 -2.48 -3.82 -1.61
C ILE A 16 -3.89 -3.79 -1.01
N ASP A 17 -4.28 -4.86 -0.32
CA ASP A 17 -5.60 -4.94 0.34
C ASP A 17 -5.66 -4.02 1.55
N VAL A 18 -4.58 -3.98 2.35
CA VAL A 18 -4.47 -3.08 3.50
C VAL A 18 -4.60 -1.63 3.06
N ILE A 19 -3.81 -1.18 2.08
CA ILE A 19 -3.86 0.22 1.61
C ILE A 19 -5.17 0.52 0.88
N GLY A 20 -5.67 -0.43 0.08
CA GLY A 20 -6.93 -0.29 -0.66
C GLY A 20 -8.15 -0.08 0.22
N SER A 21 -8.10 -0.48 1.49
CA SER A 21 -9.14 -0.20 2.48
C SER A 21 -9.21 1.27 2.90
N TYR A 22 -8.14 2.05 2.71
CA TYR A 22 -8.08 3.47 3.06
C TYR A 22 -8.41 4.37 1.88
N PHE A 23 -7.90 4.06 0.68
CA PHE A 23 -8.14 4.84 -0.53
C PHE A 23 -7.94 3.97 -1.79
N PRO A 24 -8.61 4.30 -2.91
CA PRO A 24 -8.55 3.48 -4.12
C PRO A 24 -7.15 3.52 -4.76
N LEU A 25 -6.65 2.33 -5.07
CA LEU A 25 -5.43 2.11 -5.84
C LEU A 25 -5.77 1.74 -7.29
N LYS A 26 -5.03 2.29 -8.26
CA LYS A 26 -5.17 1.97 -9.68
C LYS A 26 -3.99 1.16 -10.19
N LYS A 27 -4.23 -0.05 -10.73
CA LYS A 27 -3.18 -0.87 -11.35
C LYS A 27 -2.56 -0.15 -12.55
N THR A 28 -1.23 -0.08 -12.58
CA THR A 28 -0.43 0.55 -13.64
C THR A 28 0.80 -0.31 -13.92
N GLY A 29 0.73 -1.13 -14.98
CA GLY A 29 1.75 -2.14 -15.25
C GLY A 29 1.79 -3.18 -14.12
N SER A 30 2.98 -3.42 -13.58
CA SER A 30 3.19 -4.31 -12.43
C SER A 30 2.90 -3.66 -11.07
N ASN A 31 2.68 -2.33 -11.03
CA ASN A 31 2.52 -1.57 -9.80
C ASN A 31 1.07 -1.09 -9.63
N PHE A 32 0.81 -0.44 -8.50
CA PHE A 32 -0.42 0.30 -8.24
C PHE A 32 -0.10 1.79 -8.11
N LYS A 33 -1.05 2.69 -8.35
CA LYS A 33 -0.85 4.13 -8.22
C LYS A 33 -2.05 4.82 -7.61
N ALA A 34 -1.79 5.90 -6.87
CA ALA A 34 -2.80 6.80 -6.33
C ALA A 34 -2.24 8.21 -6.11
N ARG A 35 -3.11 9.17 -5.75
CA ARG A 35 -2.66 10.44 -5.16
C ARG A 35 -2.13 10.17 -3.77
N CYS A 36 -0.99 10.78 -3.43
CA CYS A 36 -0.39 10.59 -2.13
C CYS A 36 -1.27 11.19 -1.02
N PRO A 37 -1.69 10.43 -0.01
CA PRO A 37 -2.48 10.96 1.10
C PRO A 37 -1.61 11.78 2.09
N PHE A 38 -0.29 11.78 1.91
CA PHE A 38 0.67 12.44 2.81
C PHE A 38 1.15 13.81 2.30
N HIS A 39 0.89 14.13 1.03
CA HIS A 39 1.31 15.39 0.41
C HIS A 39 0.15 15.97 -0.39
N ASP A 40 -0.08 17.28 -0.29
CA ASP A 40 -1.11 17.96 -1.08
C ASP A 40 -0.59 18.25 -2.49
N GLU A 41 -0.77 17.27 -3.37
CA GLU A 41 -0.32 17.32 -4.76
C GLU A 41 -1.43 16.94 -5.76
N LYS A 42 -1.29 17.42 -7.00
CA LYS A 42 -2.28 17.18 -8.05
C LYS A 42 -2.02 15.88 -8.82
N THR A 43 -0.78 15.39 -8.79
CA THR A 43 -0.29 14.22 -9.51
C THR A 43 -0.41 12.94 -8.67
N ALA A 44 -0.44 11.78 -9.32
CA ALA A 44 -0.40 10.49 -8.64
C ALA A 44 1.06 10.09 -8.35
N SER A 45 1.60 10.46 -7.18
CA SER A 45 2.98 10.09 -6.78
C SER A 45 3.07 8.86 -5.87
N PHE A 46 1.94 8.37 -5.34
CA PHE A 46 1.93 7.15 -4.54
C PHE A 46 1.99 5.94 -5.48
N VAL A 47 2.98 5.07 -5.34
CA VAL A 47 3.24 3.88 -6.18
C VAL A 47 3.52 2.65 -5.30
#